data_AF-A0A1G8CVI7-F1
#
_entry.id   AF-A0A1G8CVI7-F1
#
_cell.length_a   1.000
_cell.length_b   1.000
_cell.length_c   1.000
_cell.angle_alpha   90.00
_cell.angle_beta   90.00
_cell.angle_gamma   90.00
#
_symmetry.space_group_name_H-M   'P 1'
#
loop_
_entity.id
_entity.type
_entity.pdbx_description
1 polymer ?
#
loop_
_entity_poly.entity_id
_entity_poly.type
_entity_poly.pdbx_seq_one_letter_code
_entity_poly.pdbx_strand_id
1 'polypeptide(L)'
;MARPPKPERKIELLDQIVEYLLDKTFASLSFRTLADGLGISSYVLVYHFGNREELINEIVRHIEARHDAMKPENPEDLTPEGFREWLREGWDWLLIDRNRNLQRLEFEAAVQDPVSPAPRGSATRKFAFWHAFITDWLVAQGVPRERADPAARVFTSSLYGLQYDYVLNNDRAAVEQAVDLSLDLFLQSLETSLQRGR
;
A
#
# COMPACT_ATOMS: atom_id res chain seq x y z
N MET A 1 -11.23 2.02 -38.41
CA MET A 1 -10.13 1.46 -37.62
C MET A 1 -9.94 2.34 -36.39
N ALA A 2 -10.19 1.82 -35.19
CA ALA A 2 -9.99 2.57 -33.95
C ALA A 2 -8.49 2.73 -33.71
N ARG A 3 -8.01 3.98 -33.64
CA ARG A 3 -6.63 4.31 -33.28
C ARG A 3 -6.36 3.72 -31.88
N PRO A 4 -5.25 3.01 -31.62
CA PRO A 4 -4.99 2.48 -30.30
C PRO A 4 -4.93 3.61 -29.26
N PRO A 5 -5.45 3.40 -28.04
CA PRO A 5 -5.41 4.40 -26.99
C PRO A 5 -3.95 4.77 -26.69
N LYS A 6 -3.65 6.06 -26.68
CA LYS A 6 -2.31 6.55 -26.29
C LYS A 6 -2.08 6.21 -24.80
N PRO A 7 -1.02 5.47 -24.44
CA PRO A 7 -0.73 5.11 -23.05
C PRO A 7 -0.65 6.34 -22.12
N GLU A 8 -0.03 7.42 -22.60
CA GLU A 8 0.07 8.71 -21.92
C GLU A 8 -1.30 9.25 -21.51
N ARG A 9 -2.31 9.14 -22.40
CA ARG A 9 -3.66 9.64 -22.11
C ARG A 9 -4.36 8.84 -21.03
N LYS A 10 -4.11 7.52 -20.96
CA LYS A 10 -4.69 6.65 -19.93
C LYS A 10 -4.14 7.03 -18.55
N ILE A 11 -2.83 7.28 -18.46
CA ILE A 11 -2.16 7.70 -17.21
C ILE A 11 -2.67 9.06 -16.75
N GLU A 12 -2.74 10.06 -17.65
CA GLU A 12 -3.30 11.39 -17.33
C GLU A 12 -4.73 11.31 -16.77
N LEU A 13 -5.56 10.42 -17.33
CA LEU A 13 -6.92 10.19 -16.85
C LEU A 13 -6.93 9.52 -15.48
N LEU A 14 -6.04 8.54 -15.24
CA LEU A 14 -5.91 7.90 -13.94
C LEU A 14 -5.48 8.88 -12.85
N ASP A 15 -4.55 9.79 -13.15
CA ASP A 15 -4.16 10.84 -12.20
C ASP A 15 -5.35 11.75 -11.85
N GLN A 16 -6.10 12.21 -12.85
CA GLN A 16 -7.30 13.02 -12.61
C GLN A 16 -8.38 12.26 -11.81
N ILE A 17 -8.59 10.99 -12.11
CA ILE A 17 -9.56 10.13 -11.40
C ILE A 17 -9.14 9.97 -9.95
N VAL A 18 -7.86 9.72 -9.68
CA VAL A 18 -7.35 9.57 -8.31
C VAL A 18 -7.53 10.85 -7.51
N GLU A 19 -7.24 12.02 -8.08
CA GLU A 19 -7.48 13.31 -7.42
C GLU A 19 -8.98 13.55 -7.15
N TYR A 20 -9.85 13.20 -8.10
CA TYR A 20 -11.30 13.29 -7.92
C TYR A 20 -11.84 12.36 -6.81
N LEU A 21 -11.14 11.26 -6.53
CA LEU A 21 -11.54 10.23 -5.57
C LEU A 21 -11.07 10.48 -4.13
N LEU A 22 -10.22 11.49 -3.88
CA LEU A 22 -9.64 11.71 -2.54
C LEU A 22 -10.72 11.83 -1.44
N ASP A 23 -11.85 12.43 -1.75
CA ASP A 23 -13.00 12.64 -0.86
C ASP A 23 -14.22 11.73 -1.16
N LYS A 24 -14.07 10.70 -2.01
CA LYS A 24 -15.16 9.80 -2.47
C LYS A 24 -14.85 8.32 -2.26
N THR A 25 -15.87 7.48 -2.26
CA THR A 25 -15.73 6.01 -2.13
C THR A 25 -15.88 5.32 -3.48
N PHE A 26 -15.31 4.13 -3.64
CA PHE A 26 -15.57 3.30 -4.82
C PHE A 26 -17.05 2.95 -4.94
N ALA A 27 -17.77 2.79 -3.83
CA ALA A 27 -19.22 2.54 -3.85
C ALA A 27 -20.01 3.61 -4.61
N SER A 28 -19.62 4.89 -4.51
CA SER A 28 -20.25 6.00 -5.24
C SER A 28 -19.83 6.12 -6.71
N LEU A 29 -18.83 5.32 -7.13
CA LEU A 29 -18.17 5.48 -8.42
C LEU A 29 -18.94 4.82 -9.57
N SER A 30 -19.19 5.60 -10.62
CA SER A 30 -19.63 5.16 -11.94
C SER A 30 -18.95 5.96 -13.05
N PHE A 31 -19.00 5.47 -14.29
CA PHE A 31 -18.51 6.22 -15.45
C PHE A 31 -19.22 7.56 -15.63
N ARG A 32 -20.51 7.63 -15.28
CA ARG A 32 -21.28 8.87 -15.33
C ARG A 32 -20.79 9.88 -14.28
N THR A 33 -20.69 9.46 -13.03
CA THR A 33 -20.24 10.35 -11.94
C THR A 33 -18.81 10.84 -12.17
N LEU A 34 -17.93 10.02 -12.77
CA LEU A 34 -16.59 10.46 -13.16
C LEU A 34 -16.60 11.44 -14.32
N ALA A 35 -17.39 11.15 -15.36
CA ALA A 35 -17.53 12.02 -16.52
C ALA A 35 -18.02 13.42 -16.11
N ASP A 36 -19.08 13.46 -15.30
CA ASP A 36 -19.66 14.71 -14.78
C ASP A 36 -18.63 15.46 -13.90
N GLY A 37 -17.93 14.75 -13.01
CA GLY A 37 -16.95 15.34 -12.10
C GLY A 37 -15.66 15.84 -12.77
N LEU A 38 -15.23 15.19 -13.86
CA LEU A 38 -14.01 15.54 -14.60
C LEU A 38 -14.29 16.42 -15.82
N GLY A 39 -15.55 16.69 -16.16
CA GLY A 39 -15.93 17.46 -17.34
C GLY A 39 -15.57 16.78 -18.66
N ILE A 40 -15.61 15.44 -18.71
CA ILE A 40 -15.29 14.63 -19.89
C ILE A 40 -16.45 13.72 -20.26
N SER A 41 -16.45 13.17 -21.48
CA SER A 41 -17.48 12.21 -21.89
C SER A 41 -17.30 10.85 -21.21
N SER A 42 -18.38 10.25 -20.71
CA SER A 42 -18.39 8.86 -20.22
C SER A 42 -17.88 7.87 -21.28
N TYR A 43 -18.10 8.17 -22.57
CA TYR A 43 -17.58 7.34 -23.67
C TYR A 43 -16.05 7.26 -23.66
N VAL A 44 -15.35 8.36 -23.35
CA VAL A 44 -13.88 8.39 -23.28
C VAL A 44 -13.38 7.47 -22.16
N LEU A 45 -14.04 7.50 -21.00
CA LEU A 45 -13.67 6.65 -19.88
C LEU A 45 -13.93 5.17 -20.18
N VAL A 46 -15.09 4.82 -20.74
CA VAL A 46 -15.40 3.43 -21.15
C VAL A 46 -14.41 2.94 -22.21
N TYR A 47 -14.04 3.80 -23.16
CA TYR A 47 -13.07 3.47 -24.19
C TYR A 47 -11.68 3.14 -23.63
N HIS A 48 -11.23 3.83 -22.57
CA HIS A 48 -9.92 3.62 -21.97
C HIS A 48 -9.88 2.53 -20.88
N PHE A 49 -10.98 2.34 -20.16
CA PHE A 49 -11.02 1.53 -18.94
C PHE A 49 -11.98 0.35 -19.02
N GLY A 50 -12.75 0.22 -20.10
CA GLY A 50 -13.71 -0.86 -20.30
C GLY A 50 -14.88 -0.76 -19.33
N ASN A 51 -14.99 -1.70 -18.40
CA ASN A 51 -16.06 -1.76 -17.42
C ASN A 51 -15.65 -1.18 -16.05
N ARG A 52 -16.61 -1.10 -15.12
CA ARG A 52 -16.38 -0.51 -13.79
C ARG A 52 -15.34 -1.27 -12.96
N GLU A 53 -15.34 -2.59 -13.05
CA GLU A 53 -14.38 -3.43 -12.32
C GLU A 53 -12.97 -3.26 -12.88
N GLU A 54 -12.81 -3.25 -14.20
CA GLU A 54 -11.53 -2.97 -14.86
C GLU A 54 -11.00 -1.59 -14.50
N LEU A 55 -11.86 -0.57 -14.47
CA LEU A 55 -11.51 0.78 -14.01
C LEU A 55 -11.01 0.78 -12.57
N ILE A 56 -11.74 0.16 -11.64
CA ILE A 56 -11.33 0.08 -10.22
C ILE A 56 -9.98 -0.64 -10.09
N ASN A 57 -9.77 -1.69 -10.87
CA ASN A 57 -8.52 -2.45 -10.89
C ASN A 57 -7.35 -1.58 -11.40
N GLU A 58 -7.57 -0.77 -12.42
CA GLU A 58 -6.58 0.19 -12.93
C GLU A 58 -6.28 1.30 -11.91
N ILE A 59 -7.30 1.86 -11.26
CA ILE A 59 -7.12 2.89 -10.21
C ILE A 59 -6.27 2.33 -9.07
N VAL A 60 -6.59 1.14 -8.57
CA VAL A 60 -5.84 0.54 -7.45
C VAL A 60 -4.41 0.22 -7.85
N ARG A 61 -4.17 -0.36 -9.03
CA ARG A 61 -2.81 -0.56 -9.54
C ARG A 61 -2.05 0.76 -9.63
N HIS A 62 -2.70 1.81 -10.09
CA HIS A 62 -2.09 3.14 -10.19
C HIS A 62 -1.70 3.67 -8.82
N ILE A 63 -2.57 3.53 -7.81
CA ILE A 63 -2.28 3.94 -6.42
C ILE A 63 -1.10 3.12 -5.86
N GLU A 64 -1.16 1.78 -5.97
CA GLU A 64 -0.16 0.86 -5.44
C GLU A 64 1.24 1.08 -6.06
N ALA A 65 1.31 1.40 -7.37
CA ALA A 65 2.57 1.65 -8.07
C ALA A 65 3.38 2.82 -7.49
N ARG A 66 2.75 3.73 -6.74
CA ARG A 66 3.46 4.82 -6.04
C ARG A 66 4.38 4.31 -4.93
N HIS A 67 4.07 3.14 -4.35
CA HIS A 67 4.85 2.55 -3.27
C HIS A 67 6.07 1.79 -3.82
N ASP A 68 6.10 1.45 -5.12
CA ASP A 68 7.20 0.70 -5.71
C ASP A 68 8.53 1.47 -5.67
N ALA A 69 8.48 2.81 -5.71
CA ALA A 69 9.66 3.67 -5.60
C ALA A 69 10.32 3.67 -4.21
N MET A 70 9.64 3.14 -3.19
CA MET A 70 10.12 3.10 -1.80
C MET A 70 10.77 1.75 -1.44
N LYS A 71 10.80 0.81 -2.38
CA LYS A 71 11.46 -0.48 -2.20
C LYS A 71 12.98 -0.26 -2.21
N PRO A 72 13.70 -0.66 -1.16
CA PRO A 72 15.15 -0.57 -1.15
C PRO A 72 15.72 -1.57 -2.16
N GLU A 73 16.85 -1.23 -2.78
CA GLU A 73 17.49 -2.07 -3.80
C GLU A 73 18.02 -3.38 -3.19
N ASN A 74 18.71 -3.29 -2.04
CA ASN A 74 19.28 -4.44 -1.32
C ASN A 74 18.83 -4.44 0.15
N PRO A 75 17.60 -4.91 0.45
CA PRO A 75 17.06 -4.85 1.81
C PRO A 75 17.77 -5.72 2.82
N GLU A 76 18.25 -6.89 2.40
CA GLU A 76 18.95 -7.85 3.25
C GLU A 76 20.26 -7.30 3.84
N ASP A 77 20.83 -6.27 3.21
CA ASP A 77 22.07 -5.60 3.64
C ASP A 77 21.83 -4.49 4.67
N LEU A 78 20.57 -4.14 4.96
CA LEU A 78 20.26 -3.06 5.90
C LEU A 78 20.66 -3.47 7.33
N THR A 79 21.44 -2.62 7.99
CA THR A 79 21.65 -2.73 9.45
C THR A 79 20.32 -2.49 10.18
N PRO A 80 20.18 -2.89 11.46
CA PRO A 80 19.02 -2.54 12.28
C PRO A 80 18.68 -1.05 12.28
N GLU A 81 19.69 -0.18 12.32
CA GLU A 81 19.54 1.27 12.23
C GLU A 81 19.08 1.70 10.84
N GLY A 82 19.69 1.19 9.77
CA GLY A 82 19.29 1.51 8.39
C GLY A 82 17.87 1.04 8.08
N PHE A 83 17.46 -0.10 8.64
CA PHE A 83 16.08 -0.60 8.55
C PHE A 83 15.09 0.35 9.23
N ARG A 84 15.44 0.86 10.42
CA ARG A 84 14.63 1.86 11.13
C ARG A 84 14.50 3.15 10.32
N GLU A 85 15.60 3.66 9.78
CA GLU A 85 15.62 4.89 8.96
C GLU A 85 14.75 4.72 7.71
N TRP A 86 14.95 3.63 6.97
CA TRP A 86 14.15 3.30 5.79
C TRP A 86 12.66 3.22 6.11
N LEU A 87 12.28 2.56 7.22
CA LEU A 87 10.87 2.46 7.59
C LEU A 87 10.27 3.81 7.96
N ARG A 88 11.04 4.68 8.65
CA ARG A 88 10.59 6.03 9.00
C ARG A 88 10.42 6.92 7.78
N GLU A 89 11.38 6.91 6.85
CA GLU A 89 11.23 7.61 5.57
C GLU A 89 9.99 7.13 4.82
N GLY A 90 9.76 5.81 4.85
CA GLY A 90 8.56 5.22 4.28
C GLY A 90 7.27 5.71 4.94
N TRP A 91 7.30 5.84 6.26
CA TRP A 91 6.18 6.29 7.06
C TRP A 91 5.86 7.77 6.87
N ASP A 92 6.87 8.64 6.85
CA ASP A 92 6.71 10.08 6.64
C ASP A 92 6.00 10.40 5.32
N TRP A 93 6.30 9.61 4.28
CA TRP A 93 5.58 9.69 3.01
C TRP A 93 4.10 9.31 3.18
N LEU A 94 3.80 8.19 3.85
CA LEU A 94 2.41 7.73 4.07
C LEU A 94 1.56 8.74 4.88
N LEU A 95 2.19 9.51 5.77
CA LEU A 95 1.50 10.47 6.64
C LEU A 95 1.01 11.75 5.95
N ILE A 96 1.35 11.97 4.69
CA ILE A 96 0.82 13.09 3.92
C ILE A 96 -0.72 12.92 3.75
N ASP A 97 -1.51 13.97 3.98
CA ASP A 97 -2.99 13.92 3.92
C ASP A 97 -3.53 13.27 2.63
N ARG A 98 -2.90 13.60 1.50
CA ARG A 98 -3.21 12.99 0.20
C ARG A 98 -3.01 11.47 0.26
N ASN A 99 -1.89 11.02 0.82
CA ASN A 99 -1.56 9.60 0.92
C ASN A 99 -2.46 8.87 1.92
N ARG A 100 -2.94 9.53 2.98
CA ARG A 100 -4.01 8.98 3.85
C ARG A 100 -5.27 8.65 3.05
N ASN A 101 -5.73 9.57 2.20
CA ASN A 101 -6.92 9.35 1.37
C ASN A 101 -6.71 8.26 0.30
N LEU A 102 -5.50 8.14 -0.24
CA LEU A 102 -5.14 7.03 -1.14
C LEU A 102 -5.12 5.69 -0.38
N GLN A 103 -4.55 5.66 0.82
CA GLN A 103 -4.52 4.47 1.69
C GLN A 103 -5.93 3.99 2.05
N ARG A 104 -6.88 4.91 2.27
CA ARG A 104 -8.30 4.59 2.45
C ARG A 104 -8.87 3.86 1.23
N LEU A 105 -8.59 4.33 0.01
CA LEU A 105 -9.04 3.67 -1.22
C LEU A 105 -8.40 2.27 -1.37
N GLU A 106 -7.12 2.13 -1.06
CA GLU A 106 -6.48 0.80 -1.02
C GLU A 106 -7.18 -0.15 -0.05
N PHE A 107 -7.52 0.30 1.16
CA PHE A 107 -8.26 -0.52 2.12
C PHE A 107 -9.65 -0.88 1.62
N GLU A 108 -10.42 0.07 1.07
CA GLU A 108 -11.75 -0.20 0.50
C GLU A 108 -11.67 -1.29 -0.58
N ALA A 109 -10.68 -1.19 -1.47
CA ALA A 109 -10.43 -2.19 -2.49
C ALA A 109 -10.00 -3.54 -1.89
N ALA A 110 -9.05 -3.54 -0.95
CA ALA A 110 -8.48 -4.75 -0.37
C ALA A 110 -9.52 -5.59 0.39
N VAL A 111 -10.46 -4.97 1.11
CA VAL A 111 -11.48 -5.71 1.88
C VAL A 111 -12.59 -6.27 0.99
N GLN A 112 -12.84 -5.67 -0.17
CA GLN A 112 -13.82 -6.17 -1.16
C GLN A 112 -13.27 -7.33 -2.00
N ASP A 113 -11.95 -7.34 -2.23
CA ASP A 113 -11.29 -8.28 -3.15
C ASP A 113 -11.53 -9.78 -2.83
N PRO A 114 -11.45 -10.25 -1.58
CA PRO A 114 -11.57 -11.68 -1.24
C PRO A 114 -12.94 -12.30 -1.52
N VAL A 115 -13.98 -11.46 -1.61
CA VAL A 115 -15.36 -11.88 -1.90
C VAL A 115 -15.80 -11.50 -3.32
N SER A 116 -14.90 -10.95 -4.12
CA SER A 116 -15.16 -10.67 -5.53
C SER A 116 -15.26 -11.97 -6.34
N PRO A 117 -16.17 -12.06 -7.33
CA PRO A 117 -16.17 -13.16 -8.31
C PRO A 117 -14.85 -13.27 -9.10
N ALA A 118 -14.13 -12.16 -9.26
CA ALA A 118 -12.82 -12.11 -9.90
C ALA A 118 -11.83 -11.28 -9.05
N PRO A 119 -11.24 -11.88 -8.00
CA PRO A 119 -10.29 -11.18 -7.14
C PRO A 119 -9.05 -10.70 -7.91
N ARG A 120 -8.61 -9.46 -7.66
CA ARG A 120 -7.35 -8.92 -8.22
C ARG A 120 -6.14 -9.61 -7.62
N GLY A 121 -6.20 -9.96 -6.35
CA GLY A 121 -5.11 -10.46 -5.53
C GLY A 121 -3.98 -9.47 -5.29
N SER A 122 -4.13 -8.18 -5.64
CA SER A 122 -3.05 -7.19 -5.52
C SER A 122 -2.68 -6.93 -4.07
N ALA A 123 -3.67 -6.74 -3.21
CA ALA A 123 -3.47 -6.60 -1.76
C ALA A 123 -2.79 -7.84 -1.16
N THR A 124 -3.20 -9.05 -1.54
CA THR A 124 -2.57 -10.30 -1.09
C THR A 124 -1.11 -10.38 -1.52
N ARG A 125 -0.79 -10.02 -2.77
CA ARG A 125 0.59 -9.98 -3.27
C ARG A 125 1.42 -8.91 -2.58
N LYS A 126 0.85 -7.72 -2.34
CA LYS A 126 1.50 -6.62 -1.60
C LYS A 126 1.84 -7.05 -0.19
N PHE A 127 0.90 -7.65 0.53
CA PHE A 127 1.14 -8.20 1.86
C PHE A 127 2.21 -9.29 1.84
N ALA A 128 2.12 -10.26 0.92
CA ALA A 128 3.09 -11.35 0.81
C ALA A 128 4.51 -10.83 0.49
N PHE A 129 4.62 -9.80 -0.34
CA PHE A 129 5.88 -9.14 -0.63
C PHE A 129 6.51 -8.55 0.63
N TRP A 130 5.77 -7.73 1.39
CA TRP A 130 6.29 -7.13 2.62
C TRP A 130 6.58 -8.16 3.70
N HIS A 131 5.74 -9.18 3.84
CA HIS A 131 5.99 -10.27 4.78
C HIS A 131 7.26 -11.05 4.44
N ALA A 132 7.46 -11.41 3.17
CA ALA A 132 8.68 -12.08 2.71
C ALA A 132 9.92 -11.20 2.92
N PHE A 133 9.83 -9.92 2.55
CA PHE A 133 10.88 -8.92 2.75
C PHE A 133 11.37 -8.88 4.21
N ILE A 134 10.45 -8.74 5.17
CA ILE A 134 10.81 -8.65 6.59
C ILE A 134 11.36 -9.99 7.07
N THR A 135 10.82 -11.11 6.58
CA THR A 135 11.30 -12.45 6.93
C THR A 135 12.74 -12.65 6.47
N ASP A 136 13.04 -12.29 5.22
CA ASP A 136 14.36 -12.45 4.62
C ASP A 136 15.38 -11.53 5.27
N TRP A 137 14.99 -10.28 5.60
CA TRP A 137 15.81 -9.38 6.39
C TRP A 137 16.16 -9.97 7.76
N LEU A 138 15.17 -10.46 8.52
CA LEU A 138 15.40 -11.09 9.83
C LEU A 138 16.35 -12.31 9.73
N VAL A 139 16.22 -13.11 8.67
CA VAL A 139 17.11 -14.25 8.41
C VAL A 139 18.54 -13.77 8.14
N ALA A 140 18.71 -12.72 7.35
CA ALA A 140 20.02 -12.10 7.11
C ALA A 140 20.67 -11.56 8.39
N GLN A 141 19.86 -11.08 9.34
CA GLN A 141 20.33 -10.67 10.67
C GLN A 141 20.69 -11.86 11.61
N GLY A 142 20.46 -13.11 11.18
CA GLY A 142 20.81 -14.31 11.94
C GLY A 142 19.65 -14.96 12.71
N VAL A 143 18.40 -14.52 12.50
CA VAL A 143 17.23 -15.16 13.11
C VAL A 143 16.87 -16.44 12.35
N PRO A 144 16.67 -17.59 13.01
CA PRO A 144 16.17 -18.80 12.35
C PRO A 144 14.83 -18.54 11.65
N ARG A 145 14.66 -19.01 10.40
CA ARG A 145 13.45 -18.76 9.59
C ARG A 145 12.15 -19.12 10.31
N GLU A 146 12.16 -20.19 11.11
CA GLU A 146 11.01 -20.65 11.92
C GLU A 146 10.51 -19.59 12.93
N ARG A 147 11.40 -18.71 13.38
CA ARG A 147 11.07 -17.57 14.26
C ARG A 147 10.89 -16.27 13.48
N ALA A 148 11.64 -16.09 12.39
CA ALA A 148 11.55 -14.91 11.53
C ALA A 148 10.16 -14.79 10.87
N ASP A 149 9.62 -15.88 10.33
CA ASP A 149 8.35 -15.88 9.60
C ASP A 149 7.15 -15.35 10.43
N PRO A 150 6.85 -15.88 11.64
CA PRO A 150 5.78 -15.35 12.47
C PRO A 150 6.10 -13.94 13.02
N ALA A 151 7.36 -13.62 13.30
CA ALA A 151 7.75 -12.28 13.75
C ALA A 151 7.49 -11.22 12.65
N ALA A 152 7.88 -11.53 11.41
CA ALA A 152 7.60 -10.71 10.24
C ALA A 152 6.09 -10.54 10.02
N ARG A 153 5.30 -11.60 10.24
CA ARG A 153 3.84 -11.55 10.12
C ARG A 153 3.24 -10.57 11.14
N VAL A 154 3.67 -10.65 12.40
CA VAL A 154 3.22 -9.73 13.45
C VAL A 154 3.59 -8.30 13.09
N PHE A 155 4.85 -8.04 12.77
CA PHE A 155 5.33 -6.70 12.46
C PHE A 155 4.61 -6.08 11.25
N THR A 156 4.50 -6.83 10.14
CA THR A 156 3.78 -6.39 8.94
C THR A 156 2.32 -6.08 9.25
N SER A 157 1.65 -6.94 10.02
CA SER A 157 0.24 -6.74 10.40
C SER A 157 0.06 -5.51 11.30
N SER A 158 0.99 -5.27 12.22
CA SER A 158 1.00 -4.08 13.07
C SER A 158 1.13 -2.79 12.25
N LEU A 159 2.01 -2.75 11.25
CA LEU A 159 2.15 -1.58 10.36
C LEU A 159 0.86 -1.28 9.59
N TYR A 160 0.21 -2.30 9.02
CA TYR A 160 -1.10 -2.11 8.37
C TYR A 160 -2.18 -1.66 9.36
N GLY A 161 -2.15 -2.14 10.60
CA GLY A 161 -3.03 -1.69 11.68
C GLY A 161 -2.84 -0.21 12.01
N LEU A 162 -1.59 0.27 12.05
CA LEU A 162 -1.27 1.68 12.28
C LEU A 162 -1.66 2.56 11.09
N GLN A 163 -1.52 2.06 9.84
CA GLN A 163 -2.02 2.78 8.66
C GLN A 163 -3.55 2.94 8.72
N TYR A 164 -4.25 1.88 9.15
CA TYR A 164 -5.70 1.91 9.35
C TYR A 164 -6.10 2.88 10.47
N ASP A 165 -5.39 2.86 11.60
CA ASP A 165 -5.57 3.82 12.70
C ASP A 165 -5.47 5.27 12.20
N TYR A 166 -4.43 5.60 11.42
CA TYR A 166 -4.26 6.94 10.87
C TYR A 166 -5.38 7.33 9.90
N VAL A 167 -5.84 6.40 9.06
CA VAL A 167 -6.97 6.64 8.15
C VAL A 167 -8.24 7.00 8.91
N LEU A 168 -8.50 6.36 10.06
CA LEU A 168 -9.70 6.59 10.85
C LEU A 168 -9.62 7.83 11.74
N ASN A 169 -8.51 7.98 12.47
CA ASN A 169 -8.40 8.95 13.55
C ASN A 169 -7.76 10.26 13.08
N ASN A 170 -6.99 10.24 11.98
CA ASN A 170 -6.24 11.38 11.48
C ASN A 170 -5.37 12.09 12.55
N ASP A 171 -4.87 11.31 13.52
CA ASP A 171 -3.96 11.79 14.54
C ASP A 171 -2.54 11.40 14.17
N ARG A 172 -1.88 12.31 13.45
CA ARG A 172 -0.51 12.11 12.98
C ARG A 172 0.47 11.88 14.14
N ALA A 173 0.35 12.67 15.21
CA ALA A 173 1.29 12.61 16.32
C ALA A 173 1.13 11.31 17.11
N ALA A 174 -0.09 10.81 17.28
CA ALA A 174 -0.35 9.54 17.95
C ALA A 174 0.20 8.35 17.15
N VAL A 175 -0.02 8.33 15.83
CA VAL A 175 0.44 7.21 15.00
C VAL A 175 1.96 7.20 14.84
N GLU A 176 2.62 8.37 14.74
CA GLU A 176 4.09 8.48 14.72
C GLU A 176 4.70 7.86 15.99
N GLN A 177 4.17 8.20 17.17
CA GLN A 177 4.61 7.60 18.44
C GLN A 177 4.41 6.08 18.48
N ALA A 178 3.29 5.60 17.93
CA ALA A 178 2.98 4.18 17.91
C ALA A 178 3.90 3.38 16.95
N VAL A 179 4.29 3.97 15.82
CA VAL A 179 5.25 3.38 14.87
C VAL A 179 6.64 3.30 15.50
N ASP A 180 7.09 4.37 16.15
CA ASP A 180 8.37 4.40 16.86
C ASP A 180 8.42 3.31 17.93
N LEU A 181 7.37 3.20 18.75
CA LEU A 181 7.26 2.13 19.75
C LEU A 181 7.24 0.73 19.11
N SER A 182 6.50 0.55 18.01
CA SER A 182 6.43 -0.75 17.31
C SER A 182 7.79 -1.15 16.74
N LEU A 183 8.57 -0.19 16.22
CA LEU A 183 9.92 -0.40 15.74
C LEU A 183 10.87 -0.77 16.88
N ASP A 184 10.80 -0.05 18.00
CA ASP A 184 11.62 -0.32 19.18
C ASP A 184 11.37 -1.74 19.70
N LEU A 185 10.11 -2.13 19.86
CA LEU A 185 9.73 -3.48 20.31
C LEU A 185 10.18 -4.56 19.31
N PHE A 186 10.07 -4.29 18.02
CA PHE A 186 10.51 -5.22 16.97
C PHE A 186 12.02 -5.44 17.02
N LEU A 187 12.82 -4.38 17.08
CA LEU A 187 14.28 -4.46 17.12
C LEU A 187 14.80 -5.06 18.45
N GLN A 188 14.18 -4.75 19.59
CA GLN A 188 14.51 -5.40 20.87
C GLN A 188 14.23 -6.91 20.84
N SER A 189 13.16 -7.33 20.14
CA SER A 189 12.83 -8.74 19.99
C SER A 189 13.87 -9.49 19.14
N LEU A 190 14.47 -8.81 18.14
CA LEU A 190 15.57 -9.31 17.33
C LEU A 190 16.80 -9.57 18.20
N GLU A 191 17.24 -8.58 18.99
CA GLU A 191 18.38 -8.72 19.91
C GLU A 191 18.21 -9.91 20.88
N THR A 192 17.02 -10.03 21.47
CA THR A 192 16.68 -11.13 22.38
C THR A 192 16.73 -12.49 21.67
N SER A 193 16.28 -12.54 20.41
CA SER A 193 16.27 -13.77 19.62
C SER A 193 17.69 -14.22 19.28
N LEU A 194 18.59 -13.28 18.98
CA LEU A 194 20.00 -13.56 18.72
C LEU A 194 20.74 -14.05 19.97
N GLN A 195 20.40 -13.55 21.16
CA GLN A 195 20.98 -14.01 22.42
C GLN A 195 20.55 -15.44 22.79
N ARG A 196 19.32 -15.85 22.44
CA ARG A 196 18.78 -17.20 22.71
C ARG A 196 19.17 -18.27 21.69
N GLY A 197 19.71 -17.85 20.54
CA GLY A 197 20.16 -18.75 19.47
C GLY A 197 21.65 -19.14 19.56
N ARG A 198 22.39 -18.56 20.52
CA ARG A 198 23.74 -18.99 20.92
C ARG A 198 23.67 -20.02 22.03
#